data_AF-A0A3C0RE33-F1
#
_entry.id   AF-A0A3C0RE33-F1
#
_cell.length_a   1.000
_cell.length_b   1.000
_cell.length_c   1.000
_cell.angle_alpha   90.00
_cell.angle_beta   90.00
_cell.angle_gamma   90.00
#
_symmetry.space_group_name_H-M   'P 1'
#
loop_
_entity.id
_entity.type
_entity.pdbx_description
1 polymer ?
#
loop_
_entity_poly.entity_id
_entity_poly.type
_entity_poly.pdbx_seq_one_letter_code
_entity_poly.pdbx_strand_id
1 'polypeptide(L)'
;MLGGIIGKHSPYVETNSFKTYVLIWTAFSIVFASVALLLVRKFQLASIGFIPFLLLCPIVGIVGLASPPDLSLKMLDHPEREHLRYTFLFLAALLFGVFAVSLLRGNHLKIKGSSKWLIALLFTLAFAEFIWEFTHHYLYPEGLKDWVTAGNNADEFGKHYDNINVITVGVIGRYIQFTSIIWLSISFYKARQTKLWSPVLVCILGTLGIISATVTFITQMNYPKGLEFLFLFFIPGMPFLALYWLGAALLTNLNKDAIKG
;
A
#
# COMPACT_ATOMS: atom_id res chain seq x y z
N MET A 1 12.79 11.64 1.82
CA MET A 1 13.04 13.10 1.71
C MET A 1 11.74 13.90 1.62
N LEU A 2 10.83 13.63 0.66
CA LEU A 2 9.56 14.39 0.51
C LEU A 2 8.53 14.18 1.64
N GLY A 3 8.30 12.93 2.07
CA GLY A 3 7.43 12.65 3.23
C GLY A 3 7.90 13.34 4.51
N GLY A 4 9.22 13.44 4.74
CA GLY A 4 9.80 14.16 5.87
C GLY A 4 9.62 15.69 5.80
N ILE A 5 9.45 16.26 4.60
CA ILE A 5 9.15 17.69 4.44
C ILE A 5 7.71 17.96 4.83
N ILE A 6 6.75 17.19 4.32
CA ILE A 6 5.34 17.33 4.67
C ILE A 6 5.12 16.96 6.15
N GLY A 7 5.92 16.04 6.70
CA GLY A 7 5.86 15.64 8.11
C GLY A 7 6.11 16.74 9.13
N LYS A 8 6.76 17.85 8.74
CA LYS A 8 6.85 19.05 9.59
C LYS A 8 5.48 19.66 9.89
N HIS A 9 4.50 19.40 9.03
CA HIS A 9 3.11 19.85 9.17
C HIS A 9 2.17 18.72 9.64
N SER A 10 2.71 17.58 10.09
CA SER A 10 1.90 16.43 10.50
C SER A 10 0.86 16.82 11.55
N PRO A 11 -0.41 16.36 11.42
CA PRO A 11 -1.46 16.63 12.40
C PRO A 11 -1.23 15.91 13.73
N TYR A 12 -0.27 15.00 13.83
CA TYR A 12 0.10 14.34 15.09
C TYR A 12 0.93 15.25 16.02
N VAL A 13 1.40 16.40 15.51
CA VAL A 13 2.00 17.45 16.34
C VAL A 13 0.89 18.46 16.68
N GLU A 14 0.61 18.65 17.97
CA GLU A 14 -0.57 19.42 18.43
C GLU A 14 -0.68 20.85 17.87
N THR A 15 0.45 21.49 17.58
CA THR A 15 0.47 22.86 17.02
C THR A 15 0.12 22.92 15.54
N ASN A 16 0.05 21.79 14.85
CA ASN A 16 -0.22 21.72 13.41
C ASN A 16 -1.71 21.53 13.11
N SER A 17 -2.17 22.19 12.05
CA SER A 17 -3.54 22.06 11.57
C SER A 17 -3.70 20.86 10.64
N PHE A 18 -4.69 20.01 10.94
CA PHE A 18 -5.13 18.91 10.06
C PHE A 18 -5.46 19.38 8.65
N LYS A 19 -6.20 20.49 8.53
CA LYS A 19 -6.58 21.07 7.23
C LYS A 19 -5.35 21.48 6.42
N THR A 20 -4.36 22.10 7.07
CA THR A 20 -3.12 22.52 6.41
C THR A 20 -2.36 21.31 5.85
N TYR A 21 -2.27 20.23 6.63
CA TYR A 21 -1.63 19.00 6.18
C TYR A 21 -2.28 18.44 4.92
N VAL A 22 -3.61 18.32 4.93
CA VAL A 22 -4.39 17.81 3.78
C VAL A 22 -4.21 18.70 2.55
N LEU A 23 -4.20 20.03 2.71
CA LEU A 23 -3.97 20.96 1.60
C LEU A 23 -2.57 20.82 0.99
N ILE A 24 -1.53 20.71 1.84
CA ILE A 24 -0.15 20.52 1.37
C ILE A 24 -0.03 19.20 0.61
N TRP A 25 -0.55 18.11 1.16
CA TRP A 25 -0.54 16.80 0.51
C TRP A 25 -1.31 16.82 -0.82
N THR A 26 -2.47 17.49 -0.87
CA THR A 26 -3.28 17.62 -2.09
C THR A 26 -2.52 18.39 -3.17
N ALA A 27 -1.93 19.53 -2.81
CA ALA A 27 -1.13 20.33 -3.74
C ALA A 27 0.08 19.53 -4.27
N PHE A 28 0.79 18.83 -3.37
CA PHE A 28 1.88 17.93 -3.76
C PHE A 28 1.40 16.87 -4.75
N SER A 29 0.28 16.20 -4.47
CA SER A 29 -0.27 15.13 -5.31
C SER A 29 -0.65 15.63 -6.70
N ILE A 30 -1.28 16.81 -6.80
CA ILE A 30 -1.63 17.45 -8.07
C ILE A 30 -0.37 17.78 -8.87
N VAL A 31 0.62 18.43 -8.26
CA VAL A 31 1.88 18.80 -8.92
C VAL A 31 2.62 17.55 -9.38
N PHE A 32 2.75 16.55 -8.52
CA PHE A 32 3.42 15.30 -8.83
C PHE A 32 2.73 14.55 -9.98
N ALA A 33 1.41 14.36 -9.91
CA ALA A 33 0.66 13.69 -10.97
C ALA A 33 0.75 14.44 -12.31
N SER A 34 0.71 15.77 -12.27
CA SER A 34 0.84 16.62 -13.47
C SER A 34 2.23 16.49 -14.10
N VAL A 35 3.29 16.59 -13.30
CA VAL A 35 4.67 16.42 -13.78
C VAL A 35 4.88 15.00 -14.30
N ALA A 36 4.44 13.97 -13.57
CA ALA A 36 4.54 12.59 -14.00
C ALA A 36 3.81 12.36 -15.35
N LEU A 37 2.61 12.92 -15.51
CA LEU A 37 1.85 12.83 -16.76
C LEU A 37 2.58 13.52 -17.92
N LEU A 38 3.15 14.70 -17.69
CA LEU A 38 3.96 15.42 -18.68
C LEU A 38 5.19 14.60 -19.09
N LEU A 39 5.87 13.96 -18.15
CA LEU A 39 7.01 13.09 -18.44
C LEU A 39 6.59 11.87 -19.25
N VAL A 40 5.49 11.20 -18.88
CA VAL A 40 4.95 10.06 -19.62
C VAL A 40 4.64 10.45 -21.07
N ARG A 41 4.00 11.62 -21.29
CA ARG A 41 3.69 12.10 -22.64
C ARG A 41 4.93 12.51 -23.43
N LYS A 42 5.83 13.30 -22.83
CA LYS A 42 7.03 13.83 -23.48
C LYS A 42 8.00 12.72 -23.92
N PHE A 43 8.16 11.69 -23.10
CA PHE A 43 9.08 10.59 -23.36
C PHE A 43 8.40 9.33 -23.88
N GLN A 44 7.09 9.39 -24.19
CA GLN A 44 6.29 8.26 -24.67
C GLN A 44 6.46 6.99 -23.81
N LEU A 45 6.50 7.17 -22.49
CA LEU A 45 6.74 6.08 -21.55
C LEU A 45 5.54 5.11 -21.53
N ALA A 46 5.77 3.88 -21.08
CA ALA A 46 4.73 2.88 -20.96
C ALA A 46 3.61 3.38 -20.01
N SER A 47 2.47 3.79 -20.57
CA SER A 47 1.36 4.41 -19.84
C SER A 47 0.82 3.55 -18.70
N ILE A 48 0.93 2.22 -18.80
CA ILE A 48 0.53 1.30 -17.72
C ILE A 48 1.35 1.47 -16.44
N GLY A 49 2.60 1.92 -16.54
CA GLY A 49 3.45 2.20 -15.38
C GLY A 49 3.05 3.48 -14.62
N PHE A 50 2.28 4.37 -15.26
CA PHE A 50 1.87 5.65 -14.66
C PHE A 50 0.98 5.45 -13.43
N ILE A 51 -0.01 4.55 -13.51
CA ILE A 51 -0.96 4.32 -12.42
C ILE A 51 -0.27 3.85 -11.13
N PRO A 52 0.55 2.77 -11.13
CA PRO A 52 1.29 2.36 -9.95
C PRO A 52 2.34 3.38 -9.51
N PHE A 53 2.88 4.20 -10.43
CA PHE A 53 3.78 5.30 -10.05
C PHE A 53 3.07 6.40 -9.24
N LEU A 54 1.77 6.63 -9.48
CA LEU A 54 0.96 7.56 -8.66
C LEU A 54 0.76 7.09 -7.22
N LEU A 55 1.06 5.82 -6.88
CA LEU A 55 1.06 5.35 -5.48
C LEU A 55 2.01 6.14 -4.59
N LEU A 56 2.98 6.87 -5.16
CA LEU A 56 3.80 7.79 -4.38
C LEU A 56 2.97 8.85 -3.65
N CYS A 57 1.82 9.28 -4.20
CA CYS A 57 0.96 10.28 -3.57
C CYS A 57 0.42 9.82 -2.21
N PRO A 58 -0.32 8.69 -2.10
CA PRO A 58 -0.75 8.19 -0.81
C PRO A 58 0.41 7.73 0.09
N ILE A 59 1.50 7.18 -0.47
CA ILE A 59 2.70 6.80 0.32
C ILE A 59 3.30 8.03 1.01
N VAL A 60 3.46 9.14 0.30
CA VAL A 60 3.99 10.40 0.86
C VAL A 60 3.04 10.96 1.91
N GLY A 61 1.73 10.84 1.73
CA GLY A 61 0.75 11.16 2.77
C GLY A 61 0.95 10.31 4.04
N ILE A 62 1.01 8.99 3.93
CA ILE A 62 1.18 8.11 5.10
C ILE A 62 2.52 8.38 5.81
N VAL A 63 3.62 8.43 5.05
CA VAL A 63 4.96 8.70 5.61
C VAL A 63 5.00 10.11 6.22
N GLY A 64 4.31 11.07 5.62
CA GLY A 64 4.22 12.43 6.11
C GLY A 64 3.37 12.58 7.38
N LEU A 65 2.57 11.58 7.78
CA LEU A 65 1.96 11.60 9.12
C LEU A 65 3.04 11.49 10.21
N ALA A 66 4.23 10.99 9.87
CA ALA A 66 5.42 10.96 10.74
C ALA A 66 5.17 10.34 12.13
N SER A 67 4.16 9.47 12.22
CA SER A 67 3.76 8.74 13.42
C SER A 67 3.26 7.36 13.01
N PRO A 68 3.55 6.30 13.79
CA PRO A 68 2.80 5.06 13.69
C PRO A 68 1.31 5.29 13.96
N PRO A 69 0.43 4.35 13.60
CA PRO A 69 -0.97 4.38 14.05
C PRO A 69 -1.03 4.46 15.58
N ASP A 70 -1.84 5.37 16.10
CA ASP A 70 -2.17 5.38 17.52
C ASP A 70 -3.18 4.27 17.79
N LEU A 71 -2.87 3.39 18.74
CA LEU A 71 -3.73 2.28 19.18
C LEU A 71 -4.21 2.46 20.64
N SER A 72 -3.95 3.63 21.23
CA SER A 72 -4.28 3.95 22.61
C SER A 72 -5.58 4.76 22.71
N LEU A 73 -6.08 4.93 23.94
CA LEU A 73 -7.22 5.81 24.25
C LEU A 73 -7.05 7.24 23.72
N LYS A 74 -5.82 7.74 23.59
CA LYS A 74 -5.55 9.11 23.11
C LYS A 74 -6.02 9.34 21.67
N MET A 75 -6.18 8.28 20.87
CA MET A 75 -6.70 8.45 19.51
C MET A 75 -8.11 9.04 19.50
N LEU A 76 -8.89 8.85 20.57
CA LEU A 76 -10.28 9.32 20.66
C LEU A 76 -10.38 10.84 20.75
N ASP A 77 -9.30 11.52 21.11
CA ASP A 77 -9.23 12.99 21.10
C ASP A 77 -9.18 13.53 19.65
N HIS A 78 -8.60 12.74 18.74
CA HIS A 78 -8.37 13.10 17.34
C HIS A 78 -8.53 11.92 16.37
N PRO A 79 -9.71 11.29 16.29
CA PRO A 79 -9.94 10.10 15.46
C PRO A 79 -9.74 10.37 13.96
N GLU A 80 -9.92 11.64 13.53
CA GLU A 80 -9.74 12.07 12.15
C GLU A 80 -8.33 11.79 11.61
N ARG A 81 -7.32 11.67 12.48
CA ARG A 81 -5.93 11.39 12.11
C ARG A 81 -5.78 9.96 11.58
N GLU A 82 -6.39 8.99 12.24
CA GLU A 82 -6.39 7.60 11.76
C GLU A 82 -7.31 7.44 10.55
N HIS A 83 -8.49 8.09 10.54
CA HIS A 83 -9.34 8.13 9.35
C HIS A 83 -8.60 8.63 8.11
N LEU A 84 -7.77 9.67 8.26
CA LEU A 84 -6.93 10.19 7.17
C LEU A 84 -5.89 9.17 6.69
N ARG A 85 -5.21 8.48 7.63
CA ARG A 85 -4.24 7.42 7.29
C ARG A 85 -4.89 6.34 6.43
N TYR A 86 -6.04 5.84 6.84
CA TYR A 86 -6.74 4.79 6.10
C TYR A 86 -7.38 5.34 4.82
N THR A 87 -7.75 6.61 4.77
CA THR A 87 -8.15 7.29 3.51
C THR A 87 -7.01 7.26 2.48
N PHE A 88 -5.76 7.51 2.87
CA PHE A 88 -4.62 7.37 1.97
C PHE A 88 -4.44 5.92 1.48
N LEU A 89 -4.62 4.94 2.36
CA LEU A 89 -4.57 3.53 1.98
C LEU A 89 -5.71 3.17 1.00
N PHE A 90 -6.94 3.65 1.24
CA PHE A 90 -8.06 3.49 0.29
C PHE A 90 -7.74 4.07 -1.08
N LEU A 91 -7.14 5.27 -1.16
CA LEU A 91 -6.69 5.85 -2.43
C LEU A 91 -5.64 4.97 -3.12
N ALA A 92 -4.71 4.37 -2.36
CA ALA A 92 -3.74 3.42 -2.90
C ALA A 92 -4.41 2.14 -3.44
N ALA A 93 -5.39 1.58 -2.72
CA ALA A 93 -6.18 0.45 -3.20
C ALA A 93 -6.95 0.78 -4.49
N LEU A 94 -7.56 1.97 -4.59
CA LEU A 94 -8.25 2.40 -5.80
C LEU A 94 -7.30 2.49 -7.00
N LEU A 95 -6.10 3.05 -6.81
CA LEU A 95 -5.06 3.07 -7.85
C LEU A 95 -4.65 1.64 -8.25
N PHE A 96 -4.49 0.74 -7.28
CA PHE A 96 -4.23 -0.67 -7.55
C PHE A 96 -5.36 -1.34 -8.35
N GLY A 97 -6.63 -1.09 -8.01
CA GLY A 97 -7.79 -1.60 -8.74
C GLY A 97 -7.83 -1.09 -10.18
N VAL A 98 -7.62 0.21 -10.40
CA VAL A 98 -7.55 0.82 -11.74
C VAL A 98 -6.39 0.21 -12.55
N PHE A 99 -5.24 -0.01 -11.91
CA PHE A 99 -4.10 -0.67 -12.53
C PHE A 99 -4.42 -2.13 -12.92
N ALA A 100 -5.02 -2.91 -12.02
CA ALA A 100 -5.40 -4.29 -12.27
C ALA A 100 -6.40 -4.42 -13.44
N VAL A 101 -7.43 -3.56 -13.48
CA VAL A 101 -8.40 -3.51 -14.58
C VAL A 101 -7.70 -3.14 -15.90
N SER A 102 -6.82 -2.13 -15.89
CA SER A 102 -6.07 -1.71 -17.07
C SER A 102 -5.15 -2.83 -17.59
N LEU A 103 -4.51 -3.56 -16.68
CA LEU A 103 -3.66 -4.69 -16.99
C LEU A 103 -4.43 -5.85 -17.63
N LEU A 104 -5.61 -6.19 -17.11
CA LEU A 104 -6.44 -7.30 -17.59
C LEU A 104 -7.16 -6.99 -18.91
N ARG A 105 -7.51 -5.72 -19.14
CA ARG A 105 -8.13 -5.26 -20.40
C ARG A 105 -7.11 -5.03 -21.50
N GLY A 106 -5.90 -4.60 -21.16
CA GLY A 106 -4.84 -4.34 -22.11
C GLY A 106 -4.09 -5.59 -22.56
N ASN A 107 -3.30 -5.45 -23.63
CA ASN A 107 -2.37 -6.49 -24.10
C ASN A 107 -0.96 -6.30 -23.52
N HIS A 108 -0.86 -5.66 -22.34
CA HIS A 108 0.42 -5.38 -21.70
C HIS A 108 1.11 -6.65 -21.20
N LEU A 109 0.38 -7.70 -20.83
CA LEU A 109 0.95 -9.02 -20.56
C LEU A 109 0.22 -10.06 -21.41
N LYS A 110 0.97 -10.89 -22.15
CA LYS A 110 0.41 -12.03 -22.88
C LYS A 110 0.06 -13.14 -21.89
N ILE A 111 -1.13 -13.05 -21.31
CA ILE A 111 -1.67 -14.05 -20.37
C ILE A 111 -2.63 -14.95 -21.16
N LYS A 112 -2.33 -16.26 -21.25
CA LYS A 112 -3.11 -17.22 -22.04
C LYS A 112 -4.28 -17.81 -21.24
N GLY A 113 -5.41 -18.01 -21.92
CA GLY A 113 -6.49 -18.92 -21.50
C GLY A 113 -6.95 -18.79 -20.04
N SER A 114 -6.99 -19.93 -19.34
CA SER A 114 -7.45 -20.04 -17.94
C SER A 114 -6.60 -19.25 -16.94
N SER A 115 -5.32 -19.00 -17.21
CA SER A 115 -4.45 -18.23 -16.31
C SER A 115 -4.94 -16.79 -16.15
N LYS A 116 -5.57 -16.20 -17.18
CA LYS A 116 -6.13 -14.84 -17.10
C LYS A 116 -7.22 -14.73 -16.03
N TRP A 117 -8.08 -15.73 -15.95
CA TRP A 117 -9.15 -15.79 -14.95
C TRP A 117 -8.60 -16.01 -13.54
N LEU A 118 -7.59 -16.86 -13.39
CA LEU A 118 -6.91 -17.05 -12.10
C LEU A 118 -6.27 -15.74 -11.60
N ILE A 119 -5.59 -14.99 -12.47
CA ILE A 119 -4.98 -13.72 -12.11
C ILE A 119 -6.03 -12.67 -11.77
N ALA A 120 -7.13 -12.61 -12.54
CA ALA A 120 -8.25 -11.73 -12.23
C ALA A 120 -8.86 -12.05 -10.86
N LEU A 121 -9.03 -13.34 -10.53
CA LEU A 121 -9.48 -13.78 -9.22
C LEU A 121 -8.51 -13.36 -8.11
N LEU A 122 -7.20 -13.61 -8.27
CA LEU A 122 -6.19 -13.23 -7.27
C LEU A 122 -6.14 -11.73 -7.02
N PHE A 123 -6.23 -10.89 -8.08
CA PHE A 123 -6.30 -9.44 -7.90
C PHE A 123 -7.61 -8.98 -7.27
N THR A 124 -8.72 -9.65 -7.57
CA THR A 124 -10.01 -9.37 -6.92
C THR A 124 -9.94 -9.69 -5.44
N LEU A 125 -9.37 -10.83 -5.06
CA LEU A 125 -9.15 -11.21 -3.66
C LEU A 125 -8.18 -10.25 -2.95
N ALA A 126 -7.07 -9.88 -3.59
CA ALA A 126 -6.13 -8.90 -3.05
C ALA A 126 -6.80 -7.54 -2.81
N PHE A 127 -7.63 -7.07 -3.76
CA PHE A 127 -8.36 -5.83 -3.64
C PHE A 127 -9.43 -5.89 -2.54
N ALA A 128 -10.22 -6.97 -2.51
CA ALA A 128 -11.23 -7.18 -1.48
C ALA A 128 -10.61 -7.20 -0.08
N GLU A 129 -9.45 -7.83 0.08
CA GLU A 129 -8.75 -7.86 1.36
C GLU A 129 -8.24 -6.47 1.76
N PHE A 130 -7.66 -5.68 0.85
CA PHE A 130 -7.30 -4.29 1.14
C PHE A 130 -8.51 -3.47 1.60
N ILE A 131 -9.64 -3.58 0.91
CA ILE A 131 -10.87 -2.85 1.28
C ILE A 131 -11.37 -3.28 2.66
N TRP A 132 -11.39 -4.58 2.93
CA TRP A 132 -11.79 -5.10 4.24
C TRP A 132 -10.85 -4.59 5.35
N GLU A 133 -9.53 -4.74 5.18
CA GLU A 133 -8.55 -4.36 6.18
C GLU A 133 -8.56 -2.85 6.47
N PHE A 134 -8.73 -2.02 5.43
CA PHE A 134 -8.77 -0.57 5.63
C PHE A 134 -10.07 -0.14 6.26
N THR A 135 -11.18 -0.83 5.97
CA THR A 135 -12.46 -0.57 6.64
C THR A 135 -12.37 -0.95 8.12
N HIS A 136 -11.82 -2.14 8.41
CA HIS A 136 -11.58 -2.61 9.77
C HIS A 136 -10.77 -1.59 10.55
N HIS A 137 -9.61 -1.17 10.06
CA HIS A 137 -8.81 -0.22 10.82
C HIS A 137 -9.30 1.25 10.77
N TYR A 138 -10.02 1.66 9.73
CA TYR A 138 -10.67 2.97 9.69
C TYR A 138 -11.69 3.11 10.82
N LEU A 139 -12.42 2.03 11.13
CA LEU A 139 -13.42 1.97 12.20
C LEU A 139 -12.83 1.62 13.57
N TYR A 140 -11.50 1.58 13.71
CA TYR A 140 -10.84 1.30 14.99
C TYR A 140 -11.21 2.34 16.07
N PRO A 141 -11.20 3.67 15.80
CA PRO A 141 -11.57 4.65 16.82
C PRO A 141 -13.01 4.50 17.29
N GLU A 142 -13.94 4.27 16.37
CA GLU A 142 -15.36 4.00 16.68
C GLU A 142 -15.50 2.74 17.52
N GLY A 143 -14.83 1.65 17.14
CA GLY A 143 -14.84 0.40 17.90
C GLY A 143 -14.29 0.55 19.31
N LEU A 144 -13.19 1.30 19.48
CA LEU A 144 -12.59 1.58 20.78
C LEU A 144 -13.53 2.42 21.66
N LYS A 145 -14.17 3.43 21.06
CA LYS A 145 -15.14 4.29 21.76
C LYS A 145 -16.31 3.47 22.28
N ASP A 146 -16.90 2.62 21.44
CA ASP A 146 -18.03 1.76 21.82
C ASP A 146 -17.63 0.76 22.92
N TRP A 147 -16.44 0.16 22.79
CA TRP A 147 -15.89 -0.78 23.77
C TRP A 147 -15.74 -0.17 25.17
N VAL A 148 -15.15 1.03 25.25
CA VAL A 148 -14.91 1.73 26.52
C VAL A 148 -16.21 2.28 27.09
N THR A 149 -17.13 2.76 26.24
CA THR A 149 -18.47 3.23 26.66
C THR A 149 -19.29 2.10 27.28
N ALA A 150 -19.10 0.86 26.81
CA ALA A 150 -19.70 -0.33 27.42
C ALA A 150 -19.07 -0.75 28.76
N GLY A 151 -18.08 0.01 29.27
CA GLY A 151 -17.45 -0.22 30.57
C GLY A 151 -16.27 -1.20 30.55
N ASN A 152 -15.80 -1.60 29.37
CA ASN A 152 -14.68 -2.53 29.23
C ASN A 152 -13.31 -1.82 29.38
N ASN A 153 -12.28 -2.60 29.70
CA ASN A 153 -10.91 -2.10 29.80
C ASN A 153 -10.32 -1.81 28.40
N ALA A 154 -9.83 -0.59 28.18
CA ALA A 154 -9.23 -0.17 26.92
C ALA A 154 -7.96 -0.97 26.56
N ASP A 155 -7.17 -1.40 27.55
CA ASP A 155 -5.93 -2.14 27.32
C ASP A 155 -6.17 -3.54 26.72
N GLU A 156 -7.39 -4.06 26.86
CA GLU A 156 -7.80 -5.36 26.32
C GLU A 156 -8.41 -5.25 24.91
N PHE A 157 -8.74 -4.04 24.46
CA PHE A 157 -9.43 -3.80 23.21
C PHE A 157 -8.67 -4.36 22.01
N GLY A 158 -7.36 -4.10 21.90
CA GLY A 158 -6.57 -4.57 20.76
C GLY A 158 -6.60 -6.09 20.59
N LYS A 159 -6.58 -6.86 21.68
CA LYS A 159 -6.68 -8.33 21.62
C LYS A 159 -8.06 -8.81 21.20
N HIS A 160 -9.10 -8.07 21.59
CA HIS A 160 -10.47 -8.36 21.19
C HIS A 160 -10.71 -8.01 19.72
N TYR A 161 -10.28 -6.83 19.31
CA TYR A 161 -10.48 -6.24 17.99
C TYR A 161 -9.68 -6.98 16.91
N ASP A 162 -8.40 -7.26 17.17
CA ASP A 162 -7.49 -7.98 16.29
C ASP A 162 -7.26 -9.40 16.80
N ASN A 163 -8.37 -10.14 17.01
CA ASN A 163 -8.31 -11.54 17.42
C ASN A 163 -7.74 -12.46 16.32
N ILE A 164 -7.53 -13.74 16.65
CA ILE A 164 -6.91 -14.71 15.75
C ILE A 164 -7.60 -14.86 14.39
N ASN A 165 -8.93 -14.67 14.32
CA ASN A 165 -9.66 -14.76 13.05
C ASN A 165 -9.32 -13.57 12.15
N VAL A 166 -9.30 -12.35 12.73
CA VAL A 166 -8.90 -11.12 12.02
C VAL A 166 -7.44 -11.22 11.55
N ILE A 167 -6.54 -11.67 12.42
CA ILE A 167 -5.13 -11.90 12.08
C ILE A 167 -5.01 -12.91 10.93
N THR A 168 -5.79 -14.00 10.96
CA THR A 168 -5.74 -15.04 9.93
C THR A 168 -6.17 -14.49 8.56
N VAL A 169 -7.22 -13.67 8.51
CA VAL A 169 -7.66 -13.00 7.27
C VAL A 169 -6.54 -12.10 6.74
N GLY A 170 -5.93 -11.28 7.59
CA GLY A 170 -4.81 -10.41 7.20
C GLY A 170 -3.60 -11.19 6.67
N VAL A 171 -3.26 -12.32 7.30
CA VAL A 171 -2.17 -13.22 6.86
C VAL A 171 -2.45 -13.79 5.46
N ILE A 172 -3.68 -14.29 5.23
CA ILE A 172 -4.09 -14.80 3.91
C ILE A 172 -4.01 -13.68 2.86
N GLY A 173 -4.49 -12.49 3.21
CA GLY A 173 -4.38 -11.29 2.39
C GLY A 173 -2.96 -11.00 1.94
N ARG A 174 -2.02 -10.98 2.88
CA ARG A 174 -0.59 -10.75 2.59
C ARG A 174 0.02 -11.81 1.70
N TYR A 175 -0.31 -13.08 1.89
CA TYR A 175 0.16 -14.12 0.97
C TYR A 175 -0.33 -13.89 -0.45
N ILE A 176 -1.62 -13.58 -0.62
CA ILE A 176 -2.22 -13.33 -1.94
C ILE A 176 -1.58 -12.10 -2.58
N GLN A 177 -1.47 -10.99 -1.84
CA GLN A 177 -0.93 -9.73 -2.32
C GLN A 177 0.53 -9.84 -2.75
N PHE A 178 1.42 -10.30 -1.85
CA PHE A 178 2.85 -10.36 -2.16
C PHE A 178 3.16 -11.41 -3.23
N THR A 179 2.48 -12.57 -3.21
CA THR A 179 2.65 -13.57 -4.29
C THR A 179 2.21 -13.00 -5.64
N SER A 180 1.09 -12.28 -5.69
CA SER A 180 0.61 -11.64 -6.92
C SER A 180 1.58 -10.57 -7.43
N ILE A 181 2.14 -9.76 -6.54
CA ILE A 181 3.11 -8.70 -6.88
C ILE A 181 4.43 -9.31 -7.39
N ILE A 182 4.95 -10.36 -6.72
CA ILE A 182 6.15 -11.09 -7.18
C ILE A 182 5.91 -11.66 -8.57
N TRP A 183 4.81 -12.38 -8.74
CA TRP A 183 4.44 -12.99 -10.02
C TRP A 183 4.35 -11.93 -11.13
N LEU A 184 3.73 -10.79 -10.83
CA LEU A 184 3.59 -9.69 -11.78
C LEU A 184 4.95 -9.11 -12.18
N SER A 185 5.83 -8.88 -11.21
CA SER A 185 7.17 -8.34 -11.47
C SER A 185 8.03 -9.28 -12.33
N ILE A 186 7.98 -10.59 -12.07
CA ILE A 186 8.67 -11.59 -12.89
C ILE A 186 8.07 -11.64 -14.30
N SER A 187 6.74 -11.53 -14.41
CA SER A 187 6.04 -11.56 -15.70
C SER A 187 6.42 -10.39 -16.59
N PHE A 188 6.49 -9.18 -16.03
CA PHE A 188 6.96 -8.00 -16.77
C PHE A 188 8.43 -8.11 -17.18
N TYR A 189 9.29 -8.68 -16.33
CA TYR A 189 10.69 -8.93 -16.68
C TYR A 189 10.81 -9.93 -17.84
N LYS A 190 10.09 -11.05 -17.79
CA LYS A 190 10.05 -12.05 -18.90
C LYS A 190 9.51 -11.44 -20.19
N ALA A 191 8.57 -10.51 -20.08
CA ALA A 191 8.04 -9.74 -21.22
C ALA A 191 8.98 -8.60 -21.69
N ARG A 192 10.18 -8.46 -21.09
CA ARG A 192 11.18 -7.42 -21.38
C ARG A 192 10.67 -5.98 -21.13
N GLN A 193 9.67 -5.83 -20.27
CA GLN A 193 9.08 -4.53 -19.92
C GLN A 193 9.74 -3.85 -18.73
N THR A 194 10.56 -4.58 -17.97
CA THR A 194 11.37 -4.04 -16.88
C THR A 194 12.80 -4.59 -16.97
N LYS A 195 13.75 -3.91 -16.30
CA LYS A 195 15.13 -4.40 -16.14
C LYS A 195 15.24 -5.30 -14.92
N LEU A 196 16.32 -6.08 -14.82
CA LEU A 196 16.55 -7.07 -13.76
C LEU A 196 16.51 -6.51 -12.33
N TRP A 197 16.90 -5.25 -12.11
CA TRP A 197 16.86 -4.66 -10.77
C TRP A 197 15.45 -4.65 -10.15
N SER A 198 14.42 -4.51 -10.98
CA SER A 198 13.02 -4.43 -10.54
C SER A 198 12.50 -5.74 -9.95
N PRO A 199 12.53 -6.89 -10.65
CA PRO A 199 12.14 -8.15 -10.05
C PRO A 199 13.02 -8.55 -8.87
N VAL A 200 14.32 -8.21 -8.85
CA VAL A 200 15.17 -8.47 -7.67
C VAL A 200 14.63 -7.73 -6.45
N LEU A 201 14.41 -6.42 -6.56
CA LEU A 201 13.88 -5.61 -5.46
C LEU A 201 12.49 -6.10 -5.01
N VAL A 202 11.58 -6.30 -5.96
CA VAL A 202 10.20 -6.71 -5.67
C VAL A 202 10.14 -8.12 -5.06
N CYS A 203 10.99 -9.06 -5.52
CA CYS A 203 11.09 -10.38 -4.92
C CYS A 203 11.61 -10.32 -3.48
N ILE A 204 12.59 -9.47 -3.18
CA ILE A 204 13.08 -9.28 -1.81
C ILE A 204 11.96 -8.75 -0.91
N LEU A 205 11.31 -7.65 -1.31
CA LEU A 205 10.20 -7.06 -0.55
C LEU A 205 9.04 -8.04 -0.35
N GLY A 206 8.65 -8.75 -1.42
CA GLY A 206 7.57 -9.72 -1.36
C GLY A 206 7.90 -10.95 -0.51
N THR A 207 9.13 -11.44 -0.56
CA THR A 207 9.57 -12.57 0.28
C THR A 207 9.59 -12.16 1.74
N LEU A 208 10.08 -10.96 2.08
CA LEU A 208 10.01 -10.43 3.44
C LEU A 208 8.56 -10.28 3.91
N GLY A 209 7.65 -9.88 3.03
CA GLY A 209 6.21 -9.86 3.30
C GLY A 209 5.61 -11.23 3.62
N ILE A 210 5.98 -12.26 2.86
CA ILE A 210 5.53 -13.64 3.10
C ILE A 210 6.12 -14.19 4.42
N ILE A 211 7.39 -13.94 4.69
CA ILE A 211 8.04 -14.31 5.96
C ILE A 211 7.34 -13.61 7.12
N SER A 212 7.09 -12.31 6.99
CA SER A 212 6.41 -11.51 7.99
C SER A 212 4.99 -12.02 8.28
N ALA A 213 4.20 -12.33 7.25
CA ALA A 213 2.87 -12.95 7.42
C ALA A 213 2.94 -14.30 8.16
N THR A 214 3.94 -15.12 7.85
CA THR A 214 4.18 -16.39 8.57
C THR A 214 4.50 -16.15 10.04
N VAL A 215 5.38 -15.20 10.34
CA VAL A 215 5.76 -14.86 11.72
C VAL A 215 4.56 -14.29 12.48
N THR A 216 3.79 -13.37 11.88
CA THR A 216 2.54 -12.87 12.46
C THR A 216 1.60 -14.01 12.83
N PHE A 217 1.42 -14.99 11.93
CA PHE A 217 0.51 -16.10 12.17
C PHE A 217 0.95 -16.97 13.36
N ILE A 218 2.23 -17.33 13.40
CA ILE A 218 2.78 -18.19 14.48
C ILE A 218 2.74 -17.47 15.83
N THR A 219 3.02 -16.17 15.84
CA THR A 219 3.21 -15.39 17.08
C THR A 219 1.98 -14.59 17.50
N GLN A 220 0.94 -14.59 16.66
CA GLN A 220 -0.28 -13.80 16.85
C GLN A 220 0.04 -12.31 17.14
N MET A 221 0.86 -11.71 16.27
CA MET A 221 1.38 -10.34 16.39
C MET A 221 2.38 -10.09 17.55
N ASN A 222 2.70 -11.09 18.38
CA ASN A 222 3.68 -10.96 19.46
C ASN A 222 5.11 -11.31 18.98
N TYR A 223 5.70 -10.42 18.19
CA TYR A 223 7.00 -10.64 17.56
C TYR A 223 8.12 -10.85 18.60
N PRO A 224 8.98 -11.88 18.43
CA PRO A 224 10.17 -12.04 19.26
C PRO A 224 11.13 -10.86 19.08
N LYS A 225 11.88 -10.54 20.15
CA LYS A 225 12.93 -9.51 20.10
C LYS A 225 13.90 -9.78 18.94
N GLY A 226 14.23 -8.73 18.18
CA GLY A 226 15.10 -8.82 17.00
C GLY A 226 14.38 -9.18 15.70
N LEU A 227 13.12 -9.64 15.76
CA LEU A 227 12.27 -9.87 14.58
C LEU A 227 11.18 -8.79 14.41
N GLU A 228 11.08 -7.83 15.33
CA GLU A 228 10.06 -6.77 15.31
C GLU A 228 10.05 -5.95 14.00
N PHE A 229 11.19 -5.82 13.34
CA PHE A 229 11.30 -5.14 12.04
C PHE A 229 10.45 -5.82 10.94
N LEU A 230 10.17 -7.12 11.08
CA LEU A 230 9.32 -7.85 10.12
C LEU A 230 7.89 -7.34 10.15
N PHE A 231 7.40 -6.79 11.27
CA PHE A 231 6.06 -6.22 11.35
C PHE A 231 5.84 -5.13 10.30
N LEU A 232 6.90 -4.37 9.94
CA LEU A 232 6.85 -3.40 8.85
C LEU A 232 6.32 -4.03 7.56
N PHE A 233 6.73 -5.25 7.23
CA PHE A 233 6.31 -5.96 6.03
C PHE A 233 4.92 -6.60 6.13
N PHE A 234 4.34 -6.66 7.33
CA PHE A 234 2.97 -7.10 7.54
C PHE A 234 1.95 -5.97 7.34
N ILE A 235 2.35 -4.70 7.47
CA ILE A 235 1.41 -3.59 7.37
C ILE A 235 0.86 -3.43 5.93
N PRO A 236 -0.38 -2.94 5.78
CA PRO A 236 -1.04 -2.83 4.48
C PRO A 236 -0.36 -1.91 3.47
N GLY A 237 0.48 -0.98 3.92
CA GLY A 237 1.21 -0.06 3.06
C GLY A 237 2.33 -0.71 2.24
N MET A 238 2.94 -1.81 2.72
CA MET A 238 4.13 -2.38 2.08
C MET A 238 3.90 -3.02 0.72
N PRO A 239 2.77 -3.73 0.47
CA PRO A 239 2.39 -4.14 -0.88
C PRO A 239 2.37 -2.97 -1.88
N PHE A 240 1.86 -1.79 -1.48
CA PHE A 240 1.82 -0.62 -2.35
C PHE A 240 3.21 -0.03 -2.63
N LEU A 241 4.15 -0.11 -1.68
CA LEU A 241 5.54 0.29 -1.93
C LEU A 241 6.19 -0.60 -2.99
N ALA A 242 5.96 -1.92 -2.94
CA ALA A 242 6.45 -2.84 -3.95
C ALA A 242 5.83 -2.56 -5.33
N LEU A 243 4.52 -2.28 -5.39
CA LEU A 243 3.83 -1.88 -6.61
C LEU A 243 4.33 -0.53 -7.16
N TYR A 244 4.62 0.44 -6.30
CA TYR A 244 5.22 1.72 -6.70
C TYR A 244 6.55 1.51 -7.44
N TRP A 245 7.45 0.70 -6.87
CA TRP A 245 8.73 0.40 -7.51
C TRP A 245 8.59 -0.36 -8.83
N LEU A 246 7.58 -1.23 -8.93
CA LEU A 246 7.22 -1.86 -10.21
C LEU A 246 6.74 -0.81 -11.23
N GLY A 247 5.91 0.15 -10.82
CA GLY A 247 5.48 1.27 -11.67
C GLY A 247 6.65 2.12 -12.16
N ALA A 248 7.57 2.47 -11.25
CA ALA A 248 8.80 3.19 -11.60
C ALA A 248 9.66 2.39 -12.61
N ALA A 249 9.75 1.07 -12.46
CA ALA A 249 10.47 0.22 -13.40
C ALA A 249 9.83 0.16 -14.79
N LEU A 250 8.50 0.11 -14.86
CA LEU A 250 7.75 0.14 -16.12
C LEU A 250 7.92 1.48 -16.86
N LEU A 251 7.96 2.59 -16.12
CA LEU A 251 8.18 3.92 -16.69
C LEU A 251 9.63 4.15 -17.15
N THR A 252 10.60 3.52 -16.50
CA THR A 252 12.04 3.76 -16.78
C THR A 252 12.65 2.75 -17.74
N ASN A 253 11.89 1.76 -18.20
CA ASN A 253 12.33 0.89 -19.29
C ASN A 253 12.19 1.62 -20.63
N LEU A 254 13.06 2.58 -20.86
CA LEU A 254 13.28 3.19 -22.16
C LEU A 254 13.76 2.09 -23.10
N ASN A 255 12.86 1.58 -23.93
CA ASN A 255 13.23 0.65 -24.97
C ASN A 255 14.14 1.42 -25.94
N LYS A 256 15.37 0.93 -26.14
CA LYS A 256 16.37 1.58 -27.00
C LYS A 256 15.89 1.76 -28.45
N ASP A 257 14.84 1.03 -28.83
CA ASP A 257 14.25 1.09 -30.17
C ASP A 257 13.32 2.30 -30.38
N ALA A 258 12.91 3.00 -29.32
CA ALA A 258 12.08 4.21 -29.42
C ALA A 258 12.89 5.52 -29.55
N ILE A 259 14.22 5.46 -29.37
CA ILE A 259 15.14 6.62 -29.52
C ILE A 259 15.81 6.62 -30.91
N LYS A 260 15.39 5.71 -31.81
CA LYS A 260 15.79 5.68 -33.22
C LYS A 260 14.63 6.00 -34.17
N GLY A 261 13.73 6.88 -33.76
CA GLY A 261 12.73 7.51 -34.62
C GLY A 261 13.12 8.96 -34.87
#